data_AF-A0A2T6ABZ9-F1
#
_entry.id   AF-A0A2T6ABZ9-F1
#
_cell.length_a   1.000
_cell.length_b   1.000
_cell.length_c   1.000
_cell.angle_alpha   90.00
_cell.angle_beta   90.00
_cell.angle_gamma   90.00
#
_symmetry.space_group_name_H-M   'P 1'
#
loop_
_entity.id
_entity.type
_entity.pdbx_description
1 polymer ?
#
loop_
_entity_poly.entity_id
_entity_poly.type
_entity_poly.pdbx_seq_one_letter_code
_entity_poly.pdbx_strand_id
1 'polypeptide(L)'
;SRTLRNALPIMRWVSPRSAGAHLQRGAQPPLTNNLTIPCDVIFGCTDDHAGRLYLNRVAHFYLIPVIDVGLVLMPRDDGEPGLLEMAARVSVLFPTSACHGCRGTVDRVRAREEDLQRSDPAEYERQKTEAYVRGGGNPAPAVVTFTSEAATMAVNELLAGLVDFRGGGGWTWQRYRKLDKGFERSQAAQPRSDCPVCGSEEYWGLGDIDPFLDRIG
;
A
#
# COMPACT_ATOMS: atom_id res chain seq x y z
N SER A 1 -35.61 18.90 10.50
CA SER A 1 -34.39 18.70 11.29
C SER A 1 -34.19 17.20 11.51
N ARG A 2 -32.93 16.72 11.50
CA ARG A 2 -32.48 15.31 11.62
C ARG A 2 -32.58 14.40 10.38
N THR A 3 -31.60 14.45 9.47
CA THR A 3 -31.21 13.25 8.67
C THR A 3 -29.84 13.28 7.94
N LEU A 4 -28.91 14.19 8.23
CA LEU A 4 -27.60 14.24 7.54
C LEU A 4 -26.39 14.15 8.48
N ARG A 5 -26.38 13.19 9.43
CA ARG A 5 -25.21 13.00 10.33
C ARG A 5 -24.47 11.66 10.21
N ASN A 6 -24.93 10.71 9.41
CA ASN A 6 -24.32 9.37 9.34
C ASN A 6 -23.95 8.97 7.90
N ALA A 7 -23.22 9.81 7.17
CA ALA A 7 -22.51 9.34 5.99
C ALA A 7 -21.18 8.72 6.46
N LEU A 8 -21.16 7.38 6.59
CA LEU A 8 -19.90 6.64 6.71
C LEU A 8 -19.07 6.90 5.45
N PRO A 9 -17.75 7.19 5.55
CA PRO A 9 -16.96 7.50 4.38
C PRO A 9 -16.74 6.24 3.52
N ILE A 10 -17.47 6.15 2.40
CA ILE A 10 -17.40 5.05 1.41
C ILE A 10 -15.95 4.75 0.96
N MET A 11 -15.07 5.76 0.94
CA MET A 11 -13.72 5.68 0.39
C MET A 11 -12.72 6.46 1.26
N ARG A 12 -11.55 5.87 1.54
CA ARG A 12 -10.44 6.55 2.23
C ARG A 12 -9.15 6.52 1.41
N TRP A 13 -8.52 7.69 1.26
CA TRP A 13 -7.20 7.83 0.65
C TRP A 13 -6.11 7.89 1.72
N VAL A 14 -5.11 7.01 1.63
CA VAL A 14 -3.96 6.98 2.53
C VAL A 14 -2.70 7.36 1.76
N SER A 15 -2.06 8.46 2.17
CA SER A 15 -0.84 9.05 1.61
C SER A 15 0.21 9.21 2.72
N PRO A 16 1.51 9.35 2.39
CA PRO A 16 2.57 9.46 3.41
C PRO A 16 2.41 10.69 4.32
N ARG A 17 1.75 11.76 3.86
CA ARG A 17 1.41 12.92 4.72
C ARG A 17 0.13 12.71 5.53
N SER A 18 -0.78 11.86 5.08
CA SER A 18 -1.97 11.46 5.85
C SER A 18 -1.75 10.23 6.74
N ALA A 19 -0.53 9.67 6.78
CA ALA A 19 -0.08 8.85 7.92
C ALA A 19 -0.19 9.63 9.25
N GLY A 20 -0.25 10.96 9.20
CA GLY A 20 -0.60 11.84 10.33
C GLY A 20 -2.06 12.29 10.42
N ALA A 21 -2.94 11.94 9.46
CA ALA A 21 -4.36 12.27 9.54
C ALA A 21 -5.13 11.15 10.26
N HIS A 22 -5.05 11.24 11.59
CA HIS A 22 -5.81 10.49 12.60
C HIS A 22 -5.55 8.99 12.72
N LEU A 23 -4.27 8.62 12.90
CA LEU A 23 -3.91 7.59 13.87
C LEU A 23 -2.59 7.99 14.55
N GLN A 24 -2.58 9.17 15.18
CA GLN A 24 -1.42 9.63 15.95
C GLN A 24 -1.11 8.64 17.07
N ARG A 25 0.06 7.99 17.00
CA ARG A 25 0.74 7.43 18.18
C ARG A 25 0.96 8.59 19.16
N GLY A 26 0.38 8.51 20.36
CA GLY A 26 0.57 9.49 21.44
C GLY A 26 -0.53 9.53 22.50
N ALA A 27 -1.73 9.05 22.18
CA ALA A 27 -2.76 8.78 23.17
C ALA A 27 -3.21 7.35 22.95
N GLN A 28 -2.86 6.43 23.85
CA GLN A 28 -3.69 5.24 24.05
C GLN A 28 -5.07 5.79 24.45
N PRO A 29 -6.11 5.69 23.60
CA PRO A 29 -7.46 5.87 24.11
C PRO A 29 -7.67 4.74 25.13
N PRO A 30 -8.36 4.97 26.24
CA PRO A 30 -8.72 3.88 27.15
C PRO A 30 -9.40 2.79 26.33
N LEU A 31 -8.94 1.55 26.52
CA LEU A 31 -9.43 0.30 25.94
C LEU A 31 -10.93 0.35 25.59
N THR A 32 -11.26 0.81 24.38
CA THR A 32 -12.58 0.66 23.79
C THR A 32 -12.39 -0.07 22.48
N ASN A 33 -12.66 -1.37 22.53
CA ASN A 33 -12.50 -2.40 21.51
C ASN A 33 -13.36 -2.20 20.25
N ASN A 34 -13.43 -0.99 19.69
CA ASN A 34 -14.20 -0.74 18.48
C ASN A 34 -13.58 0.41 17.67
N LEU A 35 -12.42 0.20 17.05
CA LEU A 35 -11.97 1.08 15.98
C LEU A 35 -12.45 0.51 14.64
N THR A 36 -13.75 0.63 14.36
CA THR A 36 -14.27 0.36 13.01
C THR A 36 -13.57 1.30 12.04
N ILE A 37 -12.78 0.77 11.11
CA ILE A 37 -12.29 1.53 9.96
C ILE A 37 -13.53 1.80 9.09
N PRO A 38 -14.05 3.03 9.03
CA PRO A 38 -15.40 3.25 8.50
C PRO A 38 -15.36 3.43 6.99
N CYS A 39 -14.71 2.54 6.24
CA CYS A 39 -14.62 2.61 4.78
C CYS A 39 -14.72 1.25 4.10
N ASP A 40 -15.33 1.23 2.91
CA ASP A 40 -15.53 0.01 2.12
C ASP A 40 -14.33 -0.30 1.21
N VAL A 41 -13.57 0.73 0.80
CA VAL A 41 -12.36 0.60 -0.03
C VAL A 41 -11.31 1.62 0.39
N ILE A 42 -10.05 1.21 0.38
CA ILE A 42 -8.90 2.07 0.67
C ILE A 42 -8.04 2.23 -0.58
N PHE A 43 -7.60 3.45 -0.86
CA PHE A 43 -6.58 3.74 -1.86
C PHE A 43 -5.24 3.96 -1.16
N GLY A 44 -4.28 3.07 -1.43
CA GLY A 44 -2.93 3.16 -0.94
C GLY A 44 -2.05 3.91 -1.92
N CYS A 45 -1.56 5.09 -1.55
CA CYS A 45 -0.64 5.89 -2.38
C CYS A 45 0.64 6.22 -1.61
N THR A 46 1.11 5.26 -0.81
CA THR A 46 2.38 5.38 -0.10
C THR A 46 3.55 5.19 -1.07
N ASP A 47 4.61 5.97 -0.88
CA ASP A 47 5.88 5.82 -1.57
C ASP A 47 6.81 4.82 -0.89
N ASP A 48 6.59 4.50 0.39
CA ASP A 48 7.45 3.67 1.23
C ASP A 48 7.10 2.16 1.21
N HIS A 49 8.00 1.32 1.71
CA HIS A 49 7.77 -0.11 1.87
C HIS A 49 6.96 -0.43 3.14
N ALA A 50 7.18 0.29 4.24
CA ALA A 50 6.53 0.04 5.53
C ALA A 50 5.02 0.30 5.49
N GLY A 51 4.59 1.40 4.87
CA GLY A 51 3.19 1.73 4.65
C GLY A 51 2.49 0.73 3.73
N ARG A 52 3.19 0.18 2.73
CA ARG A 52 2.65 -0.91 1.90
C ARG A 52 2.43 -2.18 2.72
N LEU A 53 3.37 -2.55 3.59
CA LEU A 53 3.18 -3.68 4.52
C LEU A 53 2.05 -3.43 5.51
N TYR A 54 1.90 -2.20 5.99
CA TYR A 54 0.81 -1.80 6.87
C TYR A 54 -0.55 -1.95 6.19
N LEU A 55 -0.73 -1.34 5.02
CA LEU A 55 -1.98 -1.44 4.26
C LEU A 55 -2.27 -2.88 3.82
N ASN A 56 -1.23 -3.65 3.50
CA ASN A 56 -1.37 -5.07 3.22
C ASN A 56 -1.97 -5.82 4.42
N ARG A 57 -1.55 -5.54 5.65
CA ARG A 57 -2.17 -6.13 6.85
C ARG A 57 -3.61 -5.65 7.04
N VAL A 58 -3.88 -4.35 6.87
CA VAL A 58 -5.24 -3.79 6.95
C VAL A 58 -6.20 -4.54 6.01
N ALA A 59 -5.78 -4.81 4.78
CA ALA A 59 -6.61 -5.50 3.80
C ALA A 59 -7.06 -6.89 4.23
N HIS A 60 -6.17 -7.64 4.90
CA HIS A 60 -6.44 -9.01 5.33
C HIS A 60 -7.16 -9.04 6.70
N PHE A 61 -6.80 -8.14 7.62
CA PHE A 61 -7.37 -8.12 8.98
C PHE A 61 -8.82 -7.63 9.00
N TYR A 62 -9.13 -6.59 8.22
CA TYR A 62 -10.47 -5.99 8.21
C TYR A 62 -11.31 -6.44 7.03
N LEU A 63 -10.77 -7.26 6.13
CA LEU A 63 -11.43 -7.65 4.88
C LEU A 63 -11.88 -6.42 4.06
N ILE A 64 -11.07 -5.36 4.09
CA ILE A 64 -11.29 -4.14 3.31
C ILE A 64 -10.35 -4.15 2.10
N PRO A 65 -10.83 -4.15 0.85
CA PRO A 65 -9.97 -4.09 -0.30
C PRO A 65 -9.11 -2.81 -0.29
N VAL A 66 -7.80 -3.01 -0.51
CA VAL A 66 -6.84 -1.92 -0.70
C VAL A 66 -6.41 -1.89 -2.16
N ILE A 67 -6.61 -0.77 -2.83
CA ILE A 67 -6.08 -0.49 -4.16
C ILE A 67 -4.77 0.30 -3.98
N ASP A 68 -3.64 -0.39 -3.98
CA ASP A 68 -2.29 0.20 -3.93
C ASP A 68 -1.88 0.75 -5.30
N VAL A 69 -1.34 1.96 -5.30
CA VAL A 69 -0.84 2.69 -6.46
C VAL A 69 0.65 2.93 -6.27
N GLY A 70 1.44 2.43 -7.21
CA GLY A 70 2.86 2.70 -7.33
C GLY A 70 3.16 3.46 -8.62
N LEU A 71 4.07 4.43 -8.53
CA LEU A 71 4.65 5.12 -9.69
C LEU A 71 6.17 5.00 -9.59
N VAL A 72 6.81 4.60 -10.68
CA VAL A 72 8.26 4.51 -10.80
C VAL A 72 8.68 5.42 -11.94
N LEU A 73 9.47 6.44 -11.59
CA LEU A 73 10.23 7.25 -12.53
C LEU A 73 11.70 7.07 -12.17
N MET A 74 12.41 6.22 -12.92
CA MET A 74 13.80 5.88 -12.67
C MET A 74 14.67 6.55 -13.74
N PRO A 75 15.45 7.59 -13.41
CA PRO A 75 16.45 8.15 -14.32
C PRO A 75 17.46 7.09 -14.73
N ARG A 76 18.10 7.31 -15.88
CA ARG A 76 19.27 6.52 -16.24
C ARG A 76 20.45 6.87 -15.34
N ASP A 77 21.31 5.89 -15.09
CA ASP A 77 22.54 6.01 -14.29
C ASP A 77 23.81 6.02 -15.14
N ASP A 78 23.68 5.88 -16.47
CA ASP A 78 24.79 5.87 -17.43
C ASP A 78 25.20 7.25 -17.94
N GLY A 79 24.62 8.32 -17.39
CA GLY A 79 24.89 9.70 -17.78
C GLY A 79 24.15 10.16 -19.04
N GLU A 80 23.36 9.30 -19.68
CA GLU A 80 22.56 9.67 -20.84
C GLU A 80 21.21 10.31 -20.43
N PRO A 81 20.67 11.26 -21.23
CA PRO A 81 19.36 11.82 -20.96
C PRO A 81 18.24 10.77 -20.97
N GLY A 82 17.26 10.93 -20.07
CA GLY A 82 16.01 10.17 -20.09
C GLY A 82 15.79 9.31 -18.85
N LEU A 83 14.78 8.44 -18.94
CA LEU A 83 14.38 7.50 -17.88
C LEU A 83 14.70 6.07 -18.31
N LEU A 84 15.28 5.29 -17.40
CA LEU A 84 15.42 3.84 -17.53
C LEU A 84 14.06 3.14 -17.39
N GLU A 85 13.20 3.64 -16.49
CA GLU A 85 11.85 3.11 -16.29
C GLU A 85 10.84 4.23 -16.01
N MET A 86 9.69 4.15 -16.68
CA MET A 86 8.54 5.01 -16.46
C MET A 86 7.28 4.14 -16.40
N ALA A 87 6.85 3.78 -15.20
CA ALA A 87 5.77 2.81 -15.03
C ALA A 87 4.83 3.11 -13.86
N ALA A 88 3.55 2.85 -14.08
CA ALA A 88 2.54 2.82 -13.04
C ALA A 88 2.16 1.37 -12.71
N ARG A 89 1.92 1.11 -11.43
CA ARG A 89 1.46 -0.17 -10.90
C ARG A 89 0.19 0.06 -10.10
N VAL A 90 -0.84 -0.74 -10.35
CA VAL A 90 -2.01 -0.82 -9.49
C VAL A 90 -2.13 -2.25 -8.98
N SER A 91 -2.27 -2.40 -7.67
CA SER A 91 -2.39 -3.69 -7.00
C SER A 91 -3.62 -3.69 -6.11
N VAL A 92 -4.59 -4.55 -6.40
CA VAL A 92 -5.68 -4.83 -5.48
C VAL A 92 -5.21 -5.87 -4.47
N LEU A 93 -5.22 -5.50 -3.19
CA LEU A 93 -4.95 -6.37 -2.06
C LEU A 93 -6.29 -6.71 -1.42
N PHE A 94 -6.58 -8.00 -1.41
CA PHE A 94 -7.72 -8.60 -0.74
C PHE A 94 -7.36 -10.06 -0.45
N PRO A 95 -7.96 -10.71 0.56
CA PRO A 95 -7.89 -12.17 0.69
C PRO A 95 -8.07 -12.90 -0.64
N THR A 96 -7.41 -14.04 -0.81
CA THR A 96 -7.29 -14.82 -2.08
C THR A 96 -6.38 -14.23 -3.16
N SER A 97 -6.00 -12.95 -3.08
CA SER A 97 -4.98 -12.37 -3.97
C SER A 97 -3.57 -12.50 -3.36
N ALA A 98 -2.53 -12.55 -4.20
CA ALA A 98 -1.16 -12.49 -3.71
C ALA A 98 -0.91 -11.18 -2.94
N CYS A 99 -0.36 -11.25 -1.73
CA CYS A 99 0.01 -10.05 -0.97
C CYS A 99 1.24 -9.34 -1.57
N HIS A 100 1.53 -8.12 -1.12
CA HIS A 100 2.73 -7.38 -1.58
C HIS A 100 4.04 -8.16 -1.45
N GLY A 101 4.16 -8.98 -0.39
CA GLY A 101 5.32 -9.84 -0.18
C GLY A 101 5.42 -10.98 -1.19
N CYS A 102 4.32 -11.66 -1.51
CA CYS A 102 4.30 -12.71 -2.54
C CYS A 102 4.55 -12.15 -3.94
N ARG A 103 4.17 -10.89 -4.19
CA ARG A 103 4.43 -10.19 -5.46
C ARG A 103 5.86 -9.65 -5.58
N GLY A 104 6.67 -9.69 -4.53
CA GLY A 104 7.99 -9.06 -4.52
C GLY A 104 7.96 -7.54 -4.68
N THR A 105 6.81 -6.91 -4.42
CA THR A 105 6.62 -5.45 -4.60
C THR A 105 7.06 -4.62 -3.40
N VAL A 106 7.56 -5.29 -2.35
CA VAL A 106 7.96 -4.67 -1.09
C VAL A 106 9.24 -5.33 -0.57
N ASP A 107 10.19 -4.52 -0.11
CA ASP A 107 11.39 -4.99 0.58
C ASP A 107 11.16 -4.88 2.09
N ARG A 108 11.17 -6.01 2.79
CA ARG A 108 10.92 -6.08 4.24
C ARG A 108 12.06 -5.48 5.06
N VAL A 109 13.29 -5.54 4.55
CA VAL A 109 14.46 -4.95 5.22
C VAL A 109 14.31 -3.44 5.17
N ARG A 110 14.05 -2.87 3.98
CA ARG A 110 13.79 -1.43 3.82
C ARG A 110 12.57 -0.97 4.63
N ALA A 111 11.49 -1.75 4.64
CA ALA A 111 10.32 -1.42 5.47
C ALA A 111 10.66 -1.29 6.97
N ARG A 112 11.54 -2.17 7.48
CA ARG A 112 12.00 -2.09 8.87
C ARG A 112 12.86 -0.85 9.10
N GLU A 113 13.77 -0.55 8.18
CA GLU A 113 14.61 0.65 8.23
C GLU A 113 13.75 1.94 8.22
N GLU A 114 12.73 2.00 7.37
CA GLU A 114 11.80 3.13 7.27
C GLU A 114 10.90 3.29 8.51
N ASP A 115 10.50 2.19 9.14
CA ASP A 115 9.74 2.22 10.41
C ASP A 115 10.65 2.67 11.55
N LEU A 116 11.89 2.17 11.60
CA LEU A 116 12.91 2.60 12.58
C LEU A 116 13.25 4.08 12.44
N GLN A 117 13.43 4.57 11.21
CA GLN A 117 13.67 5.99 10.95
C GLN A 117 12.55 6.88 11.50
N ARG A 118 11.30 6.37 11.50
CA ARG A 118 10.13 7.08 12.03
C ARG A 118 9.96 6.94 13.54
N SER A 119 10.21 5.77 14.09
CA SER A 119 9.98 5.48 15.51
C SER A 119 11.14 5.90 16.42
N ASP A 120 12.37 5.71 15.96
CA ASP A 120 13.60 6.04 16.66
C ASP A 120 14.68 6.55 15.68
N PRO A 121 14.62 7.84 15.30
CA PRO A 121 15.59 8.44 14.39
C PRO A 121 17.04 8.39 14.90
N ALA A 122 17.25 8.40 16.22
CA ALA A 122 18.57 8.37 16.82
C ALA A 122 19.22 7.00 16.67
N GLU A 123 18.45 5.93 16.94
CA GLU A 123 18.83 4.55 16.66
C GLU A 123 19.10 4.34 15.16
N TYR A 124 18.22 4.87 14.30
CA TYR A 124 18.40 4.80 12.85
C TYR A 124 19.74 5.40 12.40
N GLU A 125 20.09 6.60 12.86
CA GLU A 125 21.38 7.21 12.50
C GLU A 125 22.57 6.46 13.08
N ARG A 126 22.45 5.85 14.28
CA ARG A 126 23.49 4.96 14.81
C ARG A 126 23.70 3.74 13.90
N GLN A 127 22.63 3.02 13.57
CA GLN A 127 22.70 1.84 12.71
C GLN A 127 23.17 2.18 11.28
N LYS A 128 22.79 3.33 10.75
CA LYS A 128 23.26 3.83 9.45
C LYS A 128 24.76 4.14 9.47
N THR A 129 25.26 4.73 10.56
CA THR A 129 26.71 4.98 10.75
C THR A 129 27.49 3.66 10.84
N GLU A 130 26.89 2.62 11.42
CA GLU A 130 27.42 1.26 11.51
C GLU A 130 27.19 0.41 10.23
N ALA A 131 26.65 1.00 9.16
CA ALA A 131 26.32 0.35 7.88
C ALA A 131 25.28 -0.79 7.96
N TYR A 132 24.47 -0.85 9.02
CA TYR A 132 23.35 -1.78 9.16
C TYR A 132 22.09 -1.34 8.40
N VAL A 133 22.00 -0.07 7.99
CA VAL A 133 20.88 0.50 7.22
C VAL A 133 21.34 0.94 5.84
N ARG A 134 20.57 0.60 4.80
CA ARG A 134 20.89 0.90 3.40
C ARG A 134 20.77 2.38 3.00
N GLY A 135 20.21 3.24 3.87
CA GLY A 135 20.03 4.68 3.63
C GLY A 135 18.87 5.00 2.66
N GLY A 136 18.27 6.19 2.80
CA GLY A 136 17.13 6.63 2.00
C GLY A 136 17.52 7.06 0.58
N GLY A 137 16.74 6.61 -0.42
CA GLY A 137 16.91 7.02 -1.82
C GLY A 137 16.45 8.46 -2.09
N ASN A 138 16.89 9.01 -3.23
CA ASN A 138 16.46 10.34 -3.70
C ASN A 138 14.95 10.35 -3.98
N PRO A 139 14.18 11.41 -3.63
CA PRO A 139 12.76 11.46 -3.94
C PRO A 139 12.53 11.27 -5.44
N ALA A 140 11.69 10.29 -5.80
CA ALA A 140 11.27 10.11 -7.18
C ALA A 140 10.57 11.40 -7.66
N PRO A 141 10.87 11.90 -8.87
CA PRO A 141 10.25 13.11 -9.37
C PRO A 141 8.72 12.99 -9.38
N ALA A 142 8.01 14.00 -8.88
CA ALA A 142 6.55 14.03 -8.89
C ALA A 142 6.07 14.80 -10.13
N VAL A 143 5.56 14.08 -11.13
CA VAL A 143 5.01 14.68 -12.35
C VAL A 143 3.50 14.45 -12.38
N VAL A 144 2.74 15.56 -12.35
CA VAL A 144 1.27 15.54 -12.19
C VAL A 144 0.56 14.68 -13.23
N THR A 145 1.05 14.64 -14.47
CA THR A 145 0.44 13.87 -15.55
C THR A 145 0.55 12.37 -15.31
N PHE A 146 1.73 11.89 -14.89
CA PHE A 146 1.96 10.47 -14.62
C PHE A 146 1.27 10.00 -13.33
N THR A 147 1.22 10.85 -12.30
CA THR A 147 0.43 10.54 -11.10
C THR A 147 -1.06 10.49 -11.39
N SER A 148 -1.56 11.36 -12.27
CA SER A 148 -2.96 11.38 -12.70
C SER A 148 -3.32 10.13 -13.50
N GLU A 149 -2.41 9.67 -14.37
CA GLU A 149 -2.59 8.41 -15.09
C GLU A 149 -2.64 7.21 -14.14
N ALA A 150 -1.70 7.13 -13.18
CA ALA A 150 -1.70 6.07 -12.17
C ALA A 150 -2.96 6.08 -11.29
N ALA A 151 -3.43 7.26 -10.88
CA ALA A 151 -4.69 7.41 -10.14
C ALA A 151 -5.90 6.96 -10.98
N THR A 152 -5.92 7.30 -12.27
CA THR A 152 -6.98 6.86 -13.19
C THR A 152 -6.98 5.34 -13.35
N MET A 153 -5.80 4.71 -13.44
CA MET A 153 -5.69 3.24 -13.41
C MET A 153 -6.29 2.64 -12.13
N ALA A 154 -6.08 3.27 -10.98
CA ALA A 154 -6.61 2.81 -9.70
C ALA A 154 -8.13 2.91 -9.62
N VAL A 155 -8.70 4.05 -10.04
CA VAL A 155 -10.15 4.24 -10.13
C VAL A 155 -10.77 3.25 -11.12
N ASN A 156 -10.08 2.97 -12.22
CA ASN A 156 -10.50 1.94 -13.17
C ASN A 156 -10.49 0.53 -12.57
N GLU A 157 -9.66 0.21 -11.57
CA GLU A 157 -9.78 -1.06 -10.84
C GLU A 157 -10.96 -1.05 -9.87
N LEU A 158 -11.21 0.05 -9.16
CA LEU A 158 -12.42 0.18 -8.34
C LEU A 158 -13.68 -0.09 -9.17
N LEU A 159 -13.82 0.61 -10.30
CA LEU A 159 -14.96 0.43 -11.20
C LEU A 159 -15.04 -1.01 -11.73
N ALA A 160 -13.92 -1.65 -12.03
CA ALA A 160 -13.92 -3.03 -12.49
C ALA A 160 -14.42 -4.00 -11.42
N GLY A 161 -14.04 -3.82 -10.15
CA GLY A 161 -14.60 -4.65 -9.07
C GLY A 161 -16.08 -4.38 -8.78
N LEU A 162 -16.55 -3.15 -8.98
CA LEU A 162 -17.94 -2.79 -8.70
C LEU A 162 -18.92 -3.26 -9.79
N VAL A 163 -18.54 -3.14 -11.06
CA VAL A 163 -19.47 -3.36 -12.19
C VAL A 163 -18.95 -4.30 -13.27
N ASP A 164 -17.75 -4.87 -13.11
CA ASP A 164 -17.09 -5.76 -14.09
C ASP A 164 -17.15 -5.26 -15.54
N PHE A 165 -16.87 -3.98 -15.76
CA PHE A 165 -16.97 -3.38 -17.09
C PHE A 165 -15.98 -4.00 -18.12
N ARG A 166 -15.03 -4.82 -17.67
CA ARG A 166 -14.10 -5.57 -18.53
C ARG A 166 -14.59 -6.97 -18.88
N GLY A 167 -15.66 -7.46 -18.24
CA GLY A 167 -16.24 -8.79 -18.46
C GLY A 167 -15.33 -9.95 -18.03
N GLY A 168 -14.42 -9.71 -17.09
CA GLY A 168 -13.35 -10.62 -16.69
C GLY A 168 -13.50 -11.20 -15.29
N GLY A 169 -14.65 -10.98 -14.64
CA GLY A 169 -14.88 -11.39 -13.25
C GLY A 169 -14.40 -10.37 -12.22
N GLY A 170 -14.34 -9.09 -12.58
CA GLY A 170 -14.10 -7.99 -11.65
C GLY A 170 -12.67 -7.47 -11.63
N TRP A 171 -12.03 -7.49 -10.46
CA TRP A 171 -10.68 -6.93 -10.27
C TRP A 171 -9.61 -7.70 -11.02
N THR A 172 -8.65 -6.95 -11.57
CA THR A 172 -7.35 -7.52 -11.92
C THR A 172 -6.40 -7.31 -10.75
N TRP A 173 -5.95 -8.40 -10.12
CA TRP A 173 -5.15 -8.33 -8.89
C TRP A 173 -3.95 -7.41 -9.00
N GLN A 174 -3.24 -7.43 -10.13
CA GLN A 174 -2.16 -6.48 -10.39
C GLN A 174 -2.09 -6.09 -11.85
N ARG A 175 -2.00 -4.78 -12.10
CA ARG A 175 -1.68 -4.20 -13.40
C ARG A 175 -0.40 -3.40 -13.31
N TYR A 176 0.40 -3.51 -14.36
CA TYR A 176 1.63 -2.76 -14.53
C TYR A 176 1.64 -2.18 -15.93
N ARG A 177 1.74 -0.85 -16.03
CA ARG A 177 1.75 -0.11 -17.29
C ARG A 177 3.07 0.63 -17.44
N LYS A 178 3.75 0.41 -18.57
CA LYS A 178 4.85 1.27 -19.03
C LYS A 178 4.24 2.49 -19.70
N LEU A 179 4.30 3.63 -19.02
CA LEU A 179 3.63 4.87 -19.43
C LEU A 179 4.26 5.44 -20.71
N ASP A 180 5.54 5.16 -20.94
CA ASP A 180 6.30 5.60 -22.12
C ASP A 180 6.00 4.74 -23.36
N LYS A 181 5.56 3.50 -23.16
CA LYS A 181 5.37 2.52 -24.23
C LYS A 181 3.90 2.21 -24.53
N GLY A 182 2.98 2.74 -23.73
CA GLY A 182 1.56 2.37 -23.79
C GLY A 182 1.32 0.87 -23.55
N PHE A 183 2.30 0.17 -22.99
CA PHE A 183 2.25 -1.28 -22.80
C PHE A 183 1.75 -1.60 -21.40
N GLU A 184 0.78 -2.49 -21.30
CA GLU A 184 0.24 -2.93 -20.03
C GLU A 184 0.21 -4.45 -19.92
N ARG A 185 0.53 -4.95 -18.71
CA ARG A 185 0.42 -6.35 -18.36
C ARG A 185 -0.26 -6.53 -17.02
N SER A 186 -0.99 -7.63 -16.90
CA SER A 186 -1.42 -8.16 -15.61
C SER A 186 -0.34 -9.09 -15.08
N GLN A 187 0.02 -8.99 -13.80
CA GLN A 187 0.92 -9.97 -13.18
C GLN A 187 0.13 -11.11 -12.54
N ALA A 188 0.53 -12.34 -12.82
CA ALA A 188 -0.11 -13.57 -12.34
C ALA A 188 0.52 -14.13 -11.06
N ALA A 189 1.03 -13.26 -10.19
CA ALA A 189 1.59 -13.71 -8.91
C ALA A 189 0.51 -14.40 -8.08
N GLN A 190 0.87 -15.55 -7.50
CA GLN A 190 -0.03 -16.35 -6.65
C GLN A 190 0.41 -16.26 -5.19
N PRO A 191 -0.54 -16.37 -4.23
CA PRO A 191 -0.19 -16.59 -2.83
C PRO A 191 0.74 -17.80 -2.69
N ARG A 192 1.80 -17.66 -1.90
CA ARG A 192 2.59 -18.82 -1.47
C ARG A 192 1.85 -19.51 -0.33
N SER A 193 1.84 -20.85 -0.32
CA SER A 193 1.21 -21.65 0.74
C SER A 193 1.81 -21.40 2.12
N ASP A 194 3.09 -21.02 2.19
CA ASP A 194 3.81 -20.68 3.42
C ASP A 194 3.66 -19.22 3.85
N CYS A 195 2.88 -18.41 3.12
CA CYS A 195 2.80 -16.99 3.39
C CYS A 195 1.92 -16.74 4.62
N PRO A 196 2.44 -16.10 5.69
CA PRO A 196 1.65 -15.86 6.90
C PRO A 196 0.51 -14.85 6.69
N VAL A 197 0.51 -14.10 5.58
CA VAL A 197 -0.51 -13.07 5.31
C VAL A 197 -1.59 -13.56 4.35
N CYS A 198 -1.21 -14.14 3.22
CA CYS A 198 -2.17 -14.55 2.18
C CYS A 198 -2.18 -16.06 1.91
N GLY A 199 -1.40 -16.85 2.65
CA GLY A 199 -1.32 -18.32 2.48
C GLY A 199 -2.21 -19.11 3.44
N SER A 200 -2.75 -18.46 4.49
CA SER A 200 -3.64 -19.07 5.48
C SER A 200 -4.82 -18.14 5.80
N GLU A 201 -6.01 -18.71 5.88
CA GLU A 201 -7.24 -18.00 6.29
C GLU A 201 -7.25 -17.65 7.78
N GLU A 202 -6.41 -18.32 8.60
CA GLU A 202 -6.27 -18.06 10.04
C GLU A 202 -5.85 -16.61 10.34
N TYR A 203 -5.23 -15.94 9.36
CA TYR A 203 -4.74 -14.58 9.49
C TYR A 203 -5.65 -13.52 8.86
N TRP A 204 -6.86 -13.91 8.45
CA TRP A 204 -7.84 -13.03 7.80
C TRP A 204 -9.00 -12.70 8.74
N GLY A 205 -9.56 -11.50 8.62
CA GLY A 205 -10.77 -11.11 9.35
C GLY A 205 -10.59 -10.96 10.86
N LEU A 206 -9.36 -10.89 11.36
CA LEU A 206 -9.06 -10.76 12.79
C LEU A 206 -9.50 -9.42 13.39
N GLY A 207 -9.68 -8.38 12.57
CA GLY A 207 -10.04 -7.03 13.02
C GLY A 207 -9.00 -6.44 13.98
N ASP A 208 -9.50 -5.82 15.06
CA ASP A 208 -8.67 -5.27 16.13
C ASP A 208 -8.14 -6.40 17.03
N ILE A 209 -6.82 -6.58 17.05
CA ILE A 209 -6.13 -7.48 18.00
C ILE A 209 -5.00 -6.74 18.72
N ASP A 210 -4.48 -7.31 19.81
CA ASP A 210 -3.33 -6.79 20.54
C ASP A 210 -2.13 -7.77 20.42
N PRO A 211 -0.96 -7.34 19.92
CA PRO A 211 -0.65 -6.00 19.41
C PRO A 211 -1.39 -5.67 18.11
N PHE A 212 -1.70 -4.38 17.91
CA PHE A 212 -2.46 -3.90 16.74
C PHE A 212 -1.88 -4.41 15.41
N LEU A 213 -2.72 -5.03 14.58
CA LEU A 213 -2.36 -5.68 13.33
C LEU A 213 -1.25 -6.74 13.46
N ASP A 214 -1.11 -7.38 14.63
CA ASP A 214 -0.02 -8.31 14.97
C ASP A 214 1.37 -7.72 14.66
N ARG A 215 1.55 -6.43 14.95
CA ARG A 215 2.83 -5.74 14.78
C ARG A 215 3.47 -5.51 16.15
N ILE A 216 4.50 -6.28 16.44
CA ILE A 216 5.39 -5.99 17.58
C ILE A 216 6.17 -4.71 17.22
N GLY A 217 6.11 -3.72 18.11
CA GLY A 217 6.79 -2.42 17.97
C GLY A 217 8.30 -2.51 18.10
#